data_AF-A0A177E7S6-F1
#
_entry.id   AF-A0A177E7S6-F1
#
_cell.length_a   1.000
_cell.length_b   1.000
_cell.length_c   1.000
_cell.angle_alpha   90.00
_cell.angle_beta   90.00
_cell.angle_gamma   90.00
#
_symmetry.space_group_name_H-M   'P 1'
#
loop_
_entity.id
_entity.type
_entity.pdbx_description
1 polymer ?
#
loop_
_entity_poly.entity_id
_entity_poly.type
_entity_poly.pdbx_seq_one_letter_code
_entity_poly.pdbx_strand_id
1 'polypeptide(L)'
;MINQEHFDDWFEKMARLAREDPEAFEKERQALIDEAISRAPTETQEKLRKFQWRIDMERKKAKTPLGACIRLYDMLLDMVYGKGGFLESLETLKAILTDVKEGRSPSLPSEPKTNAKIIPFPMGKAKGKN
;
A
#
# COMPACT_ATOMS: atom_id res chain seq x y z
N MET A 1 7.84 -0.85 -23.13
CA MET A 1 6.50 -0.65 -23.72
C MET A 1 5.89 -2.02 -23.90
N ILE A 2 4.77 -2.30 -23.24
CA ILE A 2 3.97 -3.49 -23.56
C ILE A 2 3.20 -3.13 -24.83
N ASN A 3 3.42 -3.86 -25.92
CA ASN A 3 2.65 -3.69 -27.15
C ASN A 3 1.19 -4.09 -26.88
N GLN A 4 0.24 -3.31 -27.40
CA GLN A 4 -1.19 -3.44 -27.06
C GLN A 4 -1.77 -4.82 -27.41
N GLU A 5 -1.36 -5.42 -28.53
CA GLU A 5 -1.77 -6.79 -28.93
C GLU A 5 -1.32 -7.86 -27.91
N HIS A 6 -0.17 -7.67 -27.25
CA HIS A 6 0.33 -8.60 -26.24
C HIS A 6 -0.51 -8.55 -24.95
N PHE A 7 -1.22 -7.45 -24.68
CA PHE A 7 -2.08 -7.35 -23.50
C PHE A 7 -3.37 -8.13 -23.66
N ASP A 8 -4.04 -8.02 -24.82
CA ASP A 8 -5.33 -8.67 -25.06
C ASP A 8 -5.20 -10.20 -25.04
N ASP A 9 -4.18 -10.75 -25.69
CA ASP A 9 -3.90 -12.20 -25.68
C ASP A 9 -3.59 -12.71 -24.26
N TRP A 10 -2.81 -11.94 -23.50
CA TRP A 10 -2.51 -12.27 -22.11
C TRP A 10 -3.77 -12.21 -21.25
N PHE A 11 -4.62 -11.20 -21.44
CA PHE A 11 -5.85 -11.03 -20.69
C PHE A 11 -6.81 -12.19 -20.94
N GLU A 12 -7.02 -12.57 -22.20
CA GLU A 12 -7.88 -13.71 -22.56
C GLU A 12 -7.36 -15.02 -21.95
N LYS A 13 -6.04 -15.24 -22.00
CA LYS A 13 -5.40 -16.40 -21.34
C LYS A 13 -5.70 -16.41 -19.83
N MET A 14 -5.51 -15.29 -19.15
CA MET A 14 -5.72 -15.20 -17.70
C MET A 14 -7.19 -15.32 -17.32
N ALA A 15 -8.09 -14.72 -18.10
CA ALA A 15 -9.54 -14.81 -17.90
C ALA A 15 -10.07 -16.24 -18.11
N ARG A 16 -9.53 -16.97 -19.11
CA ARG A 16 -9.81 -18.39 -19.30
C ARG A 16 -9.32 -19.21 -18.11
N LEU A 17 -8.08 -18.98 -17.68
CA LEU A 17 -7.49 -19.69 -16.54
C LEU A 17 -8.32 -19.50 -15.26
N ALA A 18 -8.76 -18.28 -14.96
CA ALA A 18 -9.61 -18.00 -13.80
C ALA A 18 -10.97 -18.72 -13.81
N ARG A 19 -11.49 -19.07 -15.00
CA ARG A 19 -12.76 -19.80 -15.16
C ARG A 19 -12.57 -21.31 -15.08
N GLU A 20 -11.50 -21.83 -15.66
CA GLU A 20 -11.26 -23.27 -15.82
C GLU A 20 -10.48 -23.86 -14.64
N ASP A 21 -9.47 -23.14 -14.15
CA ASP A 21 -8.59 -23.54 -13.05
C ASP A 21 -8.22 -22.33 -12.15
N PRO A 22 -9.09 -22.01 -11.17
CA PRO A 22 -8.86 -20.88 -10.26
C PRO A 22 -7.57 -21.00 -9.43
N GLU A 23 -7.11 -22.22 -9.13
CA GLU A 23 -5.88 -22.44 -8.36
C GLU A 23 -4.65 -22.13 -9.20
N ALA A 24 -4.62 -22.59 -10.45
CA ALA A 24 -3.55 -22.24 -11.38
C ALA A 24 -3.52 -20.74 -11.67
N PHE A 25 -4.68 -20.08 -11.78
CA PHE A 25 -4.75 -18.62 -11.90
C PHE A 25 -4.08 -17.92 -10.71
N GLU A 26 -4.42 -18.30 -9.48
CA GLU A 26 -3.87 -17.63 -8.30
C GLU A 26 -2.36 -17.89 -8.16
N LYS A 27 -1.87 -19.07 -8.57
CA LYS A 27 -0.44 -19.37 -8.64
C LYS A 27 0.28 -18.48 -9.65
N GLU A 28 -0.24 -18.35 -10.87
CA GLU A 28 0.33 -17.48 -11.91
C GLU A 28 0.31 -16.02 -11.46
N ARG A 29 -0.81 -15.56 -10.90
CA ARG A 29 -0.95 -14.22 -10.34
C ARG A 29 0.10 -13.95 -9.26
N GLN A 30 0.36 -14.91 -8.38
CA GLN A 30 1.35 -14.75 -7.32
C GLN A 30 2.77 -14.67 -7.89
N ALA A 31 3.11 -15.52 -8.86
CA ALA A 31 4.40 -15.51 -9.54
C ALA A 31 4.69 -14.16 -10.22
N LEU A 32 3.72 -13.60 -10.95
CA LEU A 32 3.85 -12.29 -11.59
C LEU A 32 4.11 -11.17 -10.59
N ILE A 33 3.46 -11.21 -9.42
CA ILE A 33 3.67 -10.22 -8.37
C ILE A 33 5.06 -10.39 -7.73
N ASP A 34 5.47 -11.61 -7.42
CA ASP A 34 6.80 -11.86 -6.84
C ASP A 34 7.91 -11.46 -7.82
N GLU A 35 7.71 -11.65 -9.11
CA GLU A 35 8.61 -11.15 -10.16
C GLU A 35 8.64 -9.62 -10.16
N ALA A 36 7.49 -8.94 -10.15
CA ALA A 36 7.43 -7.49 -10.11
C ALA A 36 8.14 -6.90 -8.87
N ILE A 37 7.94 -7.52 -7.70
CA ILE A 37 8.61 -7.12 -6.44
C ILE A 37 10.11 -7.36 -6.52
N SER A 38 10.56 -8.51 -7.04
CA SER A 38 12.00 -8.83 -7.10
C SER A 38 12.78 -7.92 -8.05
N ARG A 39 12.11 -7.35 -9.07
CA ARG A 39 12.68 -6.34 -9.98
C ARG A 39 12.79 -4.94 -9.36
N ALA A 40 12.11 -4.67 -8.25
CA ALA A 40 12.18 -3.38 -7.57
C ALA A 40 13.49 -3.24 -6.76
N PRO A 41 13.97 -2.00 -6.48
CA PRO A 41 15.14 -1.77 -5.64
C PRO A 41 15.01 -2.43 -4.26
N THR A 42 16.09 -3.06 -3.78
CA THR A 42 16.11 -3.91 -2.57
C THR A 42 15.49 -3.22 -1.34
N GLU A 43 15.75 -1.93 -1.15
CA GLU A 43 15.22 -1.12 -0.05
C GLU A 43 13.70 -0.94 -0.08
N THR A 44 13.07 -1.13 -1.25
CA THR A 44 11.62 -1.03 -1.42
C THR A 44 10.91 -2.37 -1.42
N GLN A 45 11.62 -3.48 -1.66
CA GLN A 45 11.01 -4.81 -1.79
C GLN A 45 10.24 -5.22 -0.53
N GLU A 46 10.79 -4.99 0.66
CA GLU A 46 10.11 -5.33 1.92
C GLU A 46 8.80 -4.54 2.08
N LYS A 47 8.81 -3.25 1.72
CA LYS A 47 7.61 -2.40 1.75
C LYS A 47 6.56 -2.91 0.76
N LEU A 48 6.97 -3.30 -0.45
CA LEU A 48 6.08 -3.85 -1.46
C LEU A 48 5.47 -5.20 -1.03
N ARG A 49 6.23 -6.07 -0.35
CA ARG A 49 5.69 -7.33 0.19
C ARG A 49 4.64 -7.09 1.27
N LYS A 50 4.87 -6.14 2.18
CA LYS A 50 3.89 -5.73 3.19
C LYS A 50 2.63 -5.15 2.54
N PHE A 51 2.80 -4.35 1.50
CA PHE A 51 1.70 -3.79 0.73
C PHE A 51 0.88 -4.87 0.01
N GLN A 52 1.56 -5.82 -0.65
CA GLN A 52 0.91 -6.97 -1.28
C GLN A 52 0.12 -7.80 -0.28
N TRP A 53 0.67 -8.06 0.91
CA TRP A 53 -0.06 -8.75 1.97
C TRP A 53 -1.35 -8.02 2.35
N ARG A 54 -1.32 -6.68 2.44
CA ARG A 54 -2.53 -5.87 2.71
C ARG A 54 -3.55 -6.02 1.59
N ILE A 55 -3.12 -5.98 0.33
CA ILE A 55 -3.99 -6.23 -0.84
C ILE A 55 -4.66 -7.61 -0.73
N ASP A 56 -3.89 -8.65 -0.41
CA ASP A 56 -4.39 -10.01 -0.29
C ASP A 56 -5.40 -10.15 0.86
N MET A 57 -5.18 -9.45 1.97
CA MET A 57 -6.16 -9.42 3.07
C MET A 57 -7.46 -8.71 2.66
N GLU A 58 -7.38 -7.59 1.94
CA GLU A 58 -8.57 -6.89 1.45
C GLU A 58 -9.36 -7.71 0.41
N ARG A 59 -8.65 -8.47 -0.45
CA ARG A 59 -9.27 -9.46 -1.34
C ARG A 59 -9.95 -10.58 -0.56
N LYS A 60 -9.32 -11.13 0.48
CA LYS A 60 -9.90 -12.22 1.29
C LYS A 60 -11.11 -11.80 2.12
N LYS A 61 -11.11 -10.57 2.64
CA LYS A 61 -12.27 -10.02 3.38
C LYS A 61 -13.46 -9.72 2.46
N ALA A 62 -13.24 -9.64 1.16
CA ALA A 62 -14.27 -9.32 0.20
C ALA A 62 -15.26 -10.47 0.00
N LYS A 63 -16.56 -10.15 0.04
CA LYS A 63 -17.62 -11.12 -0.28
C LYS A 63 -17.70 -11.43 -1.78
N THR A 64 -17.25 -10.52 -2.63
CA THR A 64 -17.31 -10.65 -4.09
C THR A 64 -16.05 -10.07 -4.76
N PRO A 65 -15.65 -10.55 -5.95
CA PRO A 65 -14.51 -10.02 -6.69
C PRO A 65 -14.64 -8.51 -6.98
N LEU A 66 -15.81 -8.06 -7.42
CA LEU A 66 -16.07 -6.63 -7.65
C LEU A 66 -15.92 -5.81 -6.38
N GLY A 67 -16.41 -6.32 -5.24
CA GLY A 67 -16.23 -5.65 -3.95
C GLY A 67 -14.76 -5.55 -3.54
N ALA A 68 -13.93 -6.54 -3.89
CA ALA A 68 -12.48 -6.44 -3.71
C ALA A 68 -11.90 -5.33 -4.59
N CYS A 69 -12.26 -5.26 -5.87
CA CYS A 69 -11.80 -4.21 -6.78
C CYS A 69 -12.13 -2.80 -6.25
N ILE A 70 -13.36 -2.58 -5.78
CA ILE A 70 -13.77 -1.30 -5.20
C ILE A 70 -12.90 -0.96 -3.98
N ARG A 71 -12.73 -1.88 -3.02
CA ARG A 71 -11.88 -1.66 -1.83
C ARG A 71 -10.44 -1.34 -2.19
N LEU A 72 -9.87 -2.04 -3.17
CA LEU A 72 -8.51 -1.78 -3.63
C LEU A 72 -8.39 -0.41 -4.31
N TYR A 73 -9.40 -0.02 -5.08
CA TYR A 73 -9.46 1.31 -5.69
C TYR A 73 -9.59 2.42 -4.64
N ASP A 74 -10.44 2.24 -3.62
CA ASP A 74 -10.56 3.18 -2.51
C ASP A 74 -9.23 3.32 -1.75
N MET A 75 -8.52 2.22 -1.52
CA MET A 75 -7.19 2.24 -0.90
C MET A 75 -6.16 3.00 -1.75
N LEU A 76 -6.22 2.88 -3.08
CA LEU A 76 -5.40 3.68 -3.99
C LEU A 76 -5.74 5.17 -3.89
N LEU A 77 -7.03 5.51 -3.91
CA LEU A 77 -7.48 6.90 -3.80
C LEU A 77 -7.07 7.51 -2.45
N ASP A 78 -7.17 6.77 -1.35
CA ASP A 78 -6.74 7.23 -0.02
C ASP A 78 -5.23 7.50 0.03
N MET A 79 -4.39 6.69 -0.63
CA MET A 79 -2.96 6.98 -0.70
C MET A 79 -2.63 8.26 -1.47
N VAL A 80 -3.48 8.66 -2.43
CA VAL A 80 -3.24 9.85 -3.28
C VAL A 80 -3.88 11.09 -2.67
N TYR A 81 -5.17 11.00 -2.33
CA TYR A 81 -6.04 12.11 -1.94
C TYR A 81 -6.42 12.09 -0.45
N GLY A 82 -6.12 11.02 0.27
CA GLY A 82 -6.37 10.92 1.70
C GLY A 82 -5.49 11.89 2.49
N LYS A 83 -5.81 12.04 3.77
CA LYS A 83 -5.07 12.91 4.69
C LYS A 83 -3.64 12.40 4.87
N GLY A 84 -2.66 13.27 4.65
CA GLY A 84 -1.24 12.91 4.60
C GLY A 84 -0.86 12.09 3.36
N GLY A 85 -1.73 12.06 2.35
CA GLY A 85 -1.51 11.35 1.10
C GLY A 85 -0.45 12.02 0.20
N PHE A 86 -0.29 11.46 -0.99
CA PHE A 86 0.72 11.91 -1.95
C PHE A 86 0.54 13.38 -2.34
N LEU A 87 -0.68 13.84 -2.59
CA LEU A 87 -0.92 15.22 -3.03
C LEU A 87 -0.53 16.24 -1.95
N GLU A 88 -0.95 16.02 -0.70
CA GLU A 88 -0.59 16.87 0.45
C GLU A 88 0.94 16.86 0.69
N SER A 89 1.58 15.70 0.49
CA SER A 89 3.04 15.58 0.59
C SER A 89 3.76 16.41 -0.48
N LEU A 90 3.23 16.44 -1.72
CA LEU A 90 3.77 17.27 -2.80
C LEU A 90 3.58 18.77 -2.53
N GLU A 91 2.41 19.16 -2.04
CA GLU A 91 2.14 20.55 -1.66
C GLU A 91 3.07 21.02 -0.55
N THR A 92 3.28 20.17 0.47
CA THR A 92 4.24 20.40 1.55
C THR A 92 5.66 20.56 1.01
N LEU A 93 6.10 19.66 0.15
CA LEU A 93 7.44 19.72 -0.45
C LEU A 93 7.62 21.01 -1.27
N LYS A 94 6.59 21.41 -2.04
CA LYS A 94 6.61 22.66 -2.81
C LYS A 94 6.73 23.89 -1.91
N ALA A 95 6.03 23.93 -0.78
CA ALA A 95 6.13 25.02 0.19
C ALA A 95 7.55 25.12 0.77
N ILE A 96 8.12 23.99 1.22
CA ILE A 96 9.49 23.91 1.73
C ILE A 96 10.50 24.41 0.68
N LEU A 97 10.38 23.95 -0.57
CA LEU A 97 11.28 24.38 -1.65
C LEU A 97 11.19 25.88 -1.93
N THR A 98 10.02 26.48 -1.74
CA THR A 98 9.81 27.93 -1.92
C THR A 98 10.48 28.71 -0.80
N ASP A 99 10.30 28.29 0.46
CA ASP A 99 10.93 28.92 1.62
C ASP A 99 12.46 28.86 1.52
N VAL A 100 13.02 27.71 1.15
CA VAL A 100 14.47 27.54 0.96
C VAL A 100 15.00 28.46 -0.14
N LYS A 101 14.29 28.59 -1.27
CA LYS A 101 14.69 29.49 -2.36
C LYS A 101 14.70 30.96 -1.93
N GLU A 102 13.81 31.35 -1.04
CA GLU A 102 13.68 32.73 -0.56
C GLU A 102 14.55 33.01 0.69
N GLY A 103 15.38 32.05 1.12
CA GLY A 103 16.22 32.18 2.31
C GLY A 103 15.42 32.23 3.63
N ARG A 104 14.15 31.82 3.60
CA ARG A 104 13.27 31.73 4.76
C ARG A 104 13.47 30.38 5.45
N SER A 105 13.25 30.34 6.76
CA SER A 105 13.29 29.08 7.51
C SER A 105 12.10 28.21 7.08
N PRO A 106 12.31 26.95 6.66
CA PRO A 106 11.23 26.12 6.14
C PRO A 106 10.14 25.89 7.19
N SER A 107 8.89 26.23 6.84
CA SER A 107 7.75 25.88 7.68
C SER A 107 7.36 24.41 7.42
N LEU A 108 7.64 23.53 8.39
CA LEU A 108 7.16 22.15 8.37
C LEU A 108 5.69 22.12 8.84
N PRO A 109 4.82 21.30 8.24
CA PRO A 109 3.49 21.05 8.78
C PRO A 109 3.65 20.58 10.23
N SER A 110 3.03 21.28 11.17
CA SER A 110 3.07 20.85 12.57
C SER A 110 2.36 19.50 12.67
N GLU A 111 2.98 18.50 13.33
CA GLU A 111 2.29 17.27 13.66
C GLU A 111 0.93 17.62 14.31
N PRO A 112 -0.17 16.94 13.94
CA PRO A 112 -1.44 17.18 14.60
C PRO A 112 -1.22 17.00 16.09
N LYS A 113 -1.51 18.05 16.87
CA LYS A 113 -1.41 18.03 18.34
C LYS A 113 -2.30 16.90 18.84
N THR A 114 -1.69 15.75 19.09
CA THR A 114 -2.43 14.56 19.47
C THR A 114 -2.60 14.64 20.98
N ASN A 115 -3.78 15.07 21.43
CA ASN A 115 -4.16 15.09 22.86
C ASN A 115 -4.37 13.67 23.43
N ALA A 116 -3.63 12.67 22.94
CA ALA A 116 -3.79 11.29 23.38
C ALA A 116 -3.16 11.11 24.77
N LYS A 117 -3.96 10.59 25.71
CA LYS A 117 -3.50 10.21 27.04
C LYS A 117 -2.74 8.89 26.94
N ILE A 118 -1.44 8.90 27.24
CA ILE A 118 -0.61 7.69 27.29
C ILE A 118 -1.19 6.75 28.36
N ILE A 119 -1.63 5.56 27.96
CA ILE A 119 -2.05 4.51 28.88
C ILE A 119 -0.83 3.64 29.18
N PRO A 120 -0.33 3.60 30.43
CA PRO A 120 0.84 2.80 30.76
C PRO A 120 0.54 1.30 30.64
N PHE A 121 1.50 0.53 30.13
CA PHE A 121 1.40 -0.92 30.08
C PHE A 121 1.43 -1.49 31.51
N PRO A 122 0.50 -2.39 31.89
CA PRO A 122 0.47 -2.92 33.24
C PRO A 122 1.71 -3.81 33.48
N MET A 123 2.64 -3.31 34.32
CA MET A 123 3.73 -4.11 34.87
C MET A 123 3.12 -5.15 35.82
N GLY A 124 3.04 -6.41 35.37
CA GLY A 124 2.58 -7.52 36.20
C GLY A 124 3.41 -7.58 37.48
N LYS A 125 2.74 -7.62 38.65
CA LYS A 125 3.44 -7.72 39.94
C LYS A 125 4.33 -8.96 39.94
N ALA A 126 5.63 -8.76 40.06
CA ALA A 126 6.58 -9.82 40.35
C ALA A 126 6.09 -10.54 41.62
N LYS A 127 5.72 -11.81 41.49
CA LYS A 127 5.33 -12.65 42.62
C LYS A 127 6.53 -12.74 43.57
N GLY A 128 6.40 -12.15 44.75
CA GLY A 128 7.30 -12.43 45.86
C GLY A 128 7.25 -13.92 46.17
N LYS A 129 8.40 -14.58 46.06
CA LYS A 129 8.63 -15.89 46.67
C LYS A 129 8.60 -15.70 48.18
N ASN A 130 7.63 -16.35 48.84
CA ASN A 130 7.83 -16.86 50.20
C ASN A 130 8.39 -18.27 50.09
#